data_AF-A0A918HJU2-F1
#
_entry.id   AF-A0A918HJU2-F1
#
_cell.length_a   1.000
_cell.length_b   1.000
_cell.length_c   1.000
_cell.angle_alpha   90.00
_cell.angle_beta   90.00
_cell.angle_gamma   90.00
#
_symmetry.space_group_name_H-M   'P 1'
#
loop_
_entity.id
_entity.type
_entity.pdbx_description
1 polymer ?
#
loop_
_entity_poly.entity_id
_entity_poly.type
_entity_poly.pdbx_seq_one_letter_code
_entity_poly.pdbx_strand_id
1 'polypeptide(L)'
;MAGLEVPGPDSDWERAPQYQGGKRNPAFQSSMWEYAASSFRLVAGLSPSLDVLAARLRLTIERGWEDLGPVDAAMFRIQKIDFALSRLEGSPRPDVFVWVGRAQADVDTALSLLLDALGIGEEALTFRGDIETGFVDLPSEPQT
;
A
#
# COMPACT_ATOMS: atom_id res chain seq x y z
N MET A 1 -0.44 9.25 46.56
CA MET A 1 -1.39 8.70 45.58
C MET A 1 -0.82 7.36 45.14
N ALA A 2 -1.53 6.26 45.41
CA ALA A 2 -1.12 4.94 44.90
C ALA A 2 -1.51 4.87 43.43
N GLY A 3 -0.55 4.62 42.55
CA GLY A 3 -0.80 4.42 41.12
C GLY A 3 -1.57 3.12 40.92
N LEU A 4 -2.52 3.13 39.98
CA LEU A 4 -3.16 1.91 39.49
C LEU A 4 -2.09 1.02 38.85
N GLU A 5 -1.84 -0.16 39.43
CA GLU A 5 -0.96 -1.16 38.82
C GLU A 5 -1.73 -1.93 37.73
N VAL A 6 -1.17 -1.96 36.53
CA VAL A 6 -1.70 -2.73 35.41
C VAL A 6 -1.03 -4.11 35.43
N PRO A 7 -1.79 -5.22 35.40
CA PRO A 7 -1.21 -6.56 35.38
C PRO A 7 -0.39 -6.78 34.09
N GLY A 8 0.65 -7.62 34.20
CA GLY A 8 1.41 -8.07 33.04
C GLY A 8 0.57 -8.96 32.10
N PRO A 9 1.08 -9.27 30.88
CA PRO A 9 0.37 -10.13 29.93
C PRO A 9 0.21 -11.55 30.47
N ASP A 10 -0.91 -12.22 30.15
CA ASP A 10 -1.08 -13.63 30.49
C ASP A 10 -0.03 -14.48 29.73
N SER A 11 0.47 -15.52 30.38
CA SER A 11 1.58 -16.33 29.84
C SER A 11 1.24 -17.11 28.57
N ASP A 12 -0.05 -17.25 28.24
CA ASP A 12 -0.54 -17.92 27.04
C ASP A 12 -0.86 -16.95 25.89
N TRP A 13 -0.63 -15.63 26.06
CA TRP A 13 -0.78 -14.67 24.98
C TRP A 13 0.36 -14.80 23.97
N GLU A 14 0.00 -14.99 22.70
CA GLU A 14 0.93 -14.88 21.59
C GLU A 14 1.28 -13.40 21.33
N ARG A 15 2.35 -13.15 20.56
CA ARG A 15 2.68 -11.77 20.17
C ARG A 15 1.56 -11.22 19.28
N ALA A 16 1.11 -10.01 19.56
CA ALA A 16 0.02 -9.34 18.84
C ALA A 16 0.14 -9.33 17.29
N PRO A 17 1.34 -9.25 16.67
CA PRO A 17 1.46 -9.30 15.21
C PRO A 17 1.47 -10.71 14.58
N GLN A 18 1.34 -11.78 15.37
CA GLN A 18 1.33 -13.15 14.85
C GLN A 18 -0.10 -13.66 14.61
N TYR A 19 -0.24 -14.60 13.68
CA TYR A 19 -1.51 -15.28 13.38
C TYR A 19 -2.04 -16.04 14.61
N GLN A 20 -3.14 -15.55 15.20
CA GLN A 20 -3.71 -16.01 16.47
C GLN A 20 -4.60 -17.26 16.31
N GLY A 21 -4.03 -18.37 15.86
CA GLY A 21 -4.69 -19.62 15.46
C GLY A 21 -5.43 -20.41 16.56
N GLY A 22 -6.00 -19.75 17.57
CA GLY A 22 -6.90 -20.36 18.55
C GLY A 22 -6.69 -19.95 20.02
N LYS A 23 -5.65 -19.18 20.36
CA LYS A 23 -5.44 -18.59 21.71
C LYS A 23 -4.93 -17.16 21.67
N ARG A 24 -5.29 -16.41 22.71
CA ARG A 24 -5.96 -15.11 22.62
C ARG A 24 -5.14 -13.99 23.23
N ASN A 25 -4.20 -13.43 22.48
CA ASN A 25 -3.95 -12.01 22.70
C ASN A 25 -5.26 -11.27 22.36
N PRO A 26 -5.85 -10.46 23.27
CA PRO A 26 -7.05 -9.69 22.95
C PRO A 26 -6.79 -8.62 21.87
N ALA A 27 -5.53 -8.32 21.60
CA ALA A 27 -5.10 -7.41 20.55
C ALA A 27 -4.48 -8.18 19.38
N PHE A 28 -4.95 -7.85 18.18
CA PHE A 28 -4.23 -8.13 16.94
C PHE A 28 -3.56 -6.83 16.49
N GLN A 29 -2.25 -6.87 16.25
CA GLN A 29 -1.48 -5.70 15.83
C GLN A 29 -1.06 -5.86 14.38
N SER A 30 -1.64 -5.03 13.50
CA SER A 30 -1.13 -4.84 12.15
C SER A 30 -0.14 -3.68 12.12
N SER A 31 0.68 -3.60 11.07
CA SER A 31 1.42 -2.39 10.75
C SER A 31 0.47 -1.22 10.47
N MET A 32 0.97 0.01 10.64
CA MET A 32 0.21 1.22 10.30
C MET A 32 -0.16 1.25 8.81
N TRP A 33 0.72 0.73 7.94
CA TRP A 33 0.46 0.58 6.52
C TRP A 33 -0.70 -0.39 6.25
N GLU A 34 -0.69 -1.60 6.81
CA GLU A 34 -1.80 -2.56 6.65
C GLU A 34 -3.14 -1.98 7.12
N TYR A 35 -3.12 -1.27 8.24
CA TYR A 35 -4.31 -0.61 8.76
C TYR A 35 -4.81 0.49 7.80
N ALA A 36 -3.92 1.37 7.34
CA ALA A 36 -4.26 2.46 6.43
C ALA A 36 -4.71 1.95 5.05
N ALA A 37 -4.00 0.96 4.50
CA ALA A 37 -4.27 0.36 3.20
C ALA A 37 -5.63 -0.35 3.15
N SER A 38 -6.21 -0.74 4.29
CA SER A 38 -7.57 -1.32 4.34
C SER A 38 -8.64 -0.40 3.71
N SER A 39 -8.43 0.92 3.75
CA SER A 39 -9.32 1.92 3.14
C SER A 39 -9.09 2.11 1.63
N PHE A 40 -8.12 1.40 1.06
CA PHE A 40 -7.73 1.47 -0.34
C PHE A 40 -7.94 0.12 -1.04
N ARG A 41 -7.89 0.16 -2.36
CA ARG A 41 -7.80 -1.01 -3.24
C ARG A 41 -6.61 -0.86 -4.18
N LEU A 42 -5.87 -1.94 -4.37
CA LEU A 42 -4.85 -2.02 -5.42
C LEU A 42 -5.55 -1.99 -6.78
N VAL A 43 -5.11 -1.12 -7.68
CA VAL A 43 -5.76 -0.93 -8.99
C VAL A 43 -4.81 -1.07 -10.18
N ALA A 44 -3.50 -0.90 -9.97
CA ALA A 44 -2.51 -0.96 -11.04
C ALA A 44 -1.09 -1.14 -10.49
N GLY A 45 -0.17 -1.49 -11.39
CA GLY A 45 1.27 -1.41 -11.20
C GLY A 45 1.90 -0.40 -12.15
N LEU A 46 2.93 0.30 -11.70
CA LEU A 46 3.72 1.26 -12.47
C LEU A 46 5.18 0.79 -12.56
N SER A 47 5.77 0.91 -13.75
CA SER A 47 7.16 0.53 -13.99
C SER A 47 8.21 1.51 -13.44
N PRO A 48 8.00 2.85 -13.37
CA PRO A 48 8.96 3.75 -12.76
C PRO A 48 9.12 3.52 -11.25
N SER A 49 10.32 3.76 -10.73
CA SER A 49 10.59 3.57 -9.30
C SER A 49 9.83 4.55 -8.41
N LEU A 50 9.55 4.13 -7.17
CA LEU A 50 8.82 4.95 -6.20
C LEU A 50 9.52 6.28 -5.94
N ASP A 51 10.86 6.30 -5.87
CA ASP A 51 11.64 7.54 -5.70
C ASP A 51 11.41 8.55 -6.83
N VAL A 52 11.35 8.10 -8.08
CA VAL A 52 11.12 8.96 -9.24
C VAL A 52 9.70 9.53 -9.21
N LEU A 53 8.70 8.68 -8.93
CA LEU A 53 7.30 9.09 -8.83
C LEU A 53 7.09 10.07 -7.66
N ALA A 54 7.68 9.77 -6.50
CA ALA A 54 7.62 10.64 -5.32
C ALA A 54 8.31 11.99 -5.58
N ALA A 55 9.50 12.00 -6.19
CA ALA A 55 10.21 13.23 -6.53
C ALA A 55 9.39 14.12 -7.47
N ARG A 56 8.73 13.53 -8.48
CA ARG A 56 7.88 14.25 -9.44
C ARG A 56 6.76 15.03 -8.74
N LEU A 57 6.12 14.42 -7.76
CA LEU A 57 5.01 15.00 -6.99
C LEU A 57 5.45 15.65 -5.67
N ARG A 58 6.75 15.68 -5.38
CA ARG A 58 7.35 16.15 -4.10
C ARG A 58 6.77 15.46 -2.87
N LEU A 59 6.53 14.16 -2.98
CA LEU A 59 6.01 13.33 -1.89
C LEU A 59 7.11 12.92 -0.93
N THR A 60 6.75 12.76 0.33
CA THR A 60 7.58 12.08 1.32
C THR A 60 7.24 10.60 1.30
N ILE A 61 8.26 9.76 1.14
CA ILE A 61 8.12 8.30 1.27
C ILE A 61 8.22 7.95 2.74
N GLU A 62 7.16 7.38 3.29
CA GLU A 62 7.12 6.78 4.60
C GLU A 62 7.68 5.36 4.51
N ARG A 63 8.65 5.05 5.36
CA ARG A 63 9.24 3.72 5.46
C ARG A 63 8.59 2.99 6.63
N GLY A 64 8.25 1.72 6.43
CA GLY A 64 7.63 0.87 7.43
C GLY A 64 8.36 0.90 8.78
N TRP A 65 7.62 0.58 9.84
CA TRP A 65 8.20 0.45 11.18
C TRP A 65 8.91 -0.90 11.24
N GLU A 66 10.20 -0.89 11.59
CA GLU A 66 11.17 -1.97 11.38
C GLU A 66 10.77 -3.36 11.92
N ASP A 67 9.77 -3.44 12.81
CA ASP A 67 9.31 -4.70 13.41
C ASP A 67 8.01 -5.29 12.81
N LEU A 68 7.28 -4.56 11.96
CA LEU A 68 5.94 -4.97 11.47
C LEU A 68 5.81 -5.05 9.94
N GLY A 69 6.90 -4.81 9.21
CA GLY A 69 6.96 -4.98 7.75
C GLY A 69 7.52 -3.76 7.03
N PRO A 70 8.56 -3.93 6.21
CA PRO A 70 9.14 -2.83 5.44
C PRO A 70 8.28 -2.59 4.18
N VAL A 71 7.40 -1.59 4.27
CA VAL A 71 6.75 -1.04 3.08
C VAL A 71 7.22 0.39 2.93
N ASP A 72 7.75 0.71 1.77
CA ASP A 72 7.93 2.09 1.35
C ASP A 72 6.62 2.54 0.70
N ALA A 73 5.96 3.54 1.27
CA ALA A 73 4.71 4.06 0.75
C ALA A 73 4.65 5.59 0.77
N ALA A 74 3.90 6.17 -0.14
CA ALA A 74 3.54 7.59 -0.13
C ALA A 74 2.03 7.71 -0.33
N MET A 75 1.33 8.26 0.66
CA MET A 75 -0.10 8.54 0.61
C MET A 75 -0.34 10.02 0.29
N PHE A 76 -1.26 10.31 -0.62
CA PHE A 76 -1.53 11.67 -1.07
C PHE A 76 -2.90 11.77 -1.72
N ARG A 77 -3.27 12.98 -2.14
CA ARG A 77 -4.58 13.28 -2.72
C ARG A 77 -4.45 14.14 -3.96
N ILE A 78 -5.17 13.78 -5.02
CA ILE A 78 -5.31 14.60 -6.22
C ILE A 78 -6.81 14.81 -6.46
N GLN A 79 -7.25 16.06 -6.58
CA GLN A 79 -8.67 16.42 -6.81
C GLN A 79 -9.67 15.68 -5.88
N LYS A 80 -9.36 15.57 -4.59
CA LYS A 80 -10.15 14.87 -3.55
C LYS A 80 -10.18 13.34 -3.63
N ILE A 81 -9.45 12.74 -4.56
CA ILE A 81 -9.26 11.29 -4.65
C ILE A 81 -8.01 10.92 -3.87
N ASP A 82 -8.14 9.96 -2.96
CA ASP A 82 -7.02 9.45 -2.17
C ASP A 82 -6.25 8.38 -2.96
N PHE A 83 -4.94 8.54 -2.97
CA PHE A 83 -3.99 7.62 -3.59
C PHE A 83 -2.95 7.17 -2.57
N ALA A 84 -2.45 5.96 -2.77
CA ALA A 84 -1.16 5.56 -2.23
C ALA A 84 -0.31 4.90 -3.31
N LEU A 85 0.99 5.19 -3.28
CA LEU A 85 1.99 4.44 -4.03
C LEU A 85 2.78 3.61 -3.03
N SER A 86 2.98 2.32 -3.29
CA SER A 86 3.82 1.49 -2.43
C SER A 86 4.74 0.56 -3.20
N ARG A 87 5.85 0.20 -2.58
CA ARG A 87 6.77 -0.82 -3.05
C ARG A 87 6.85 -1.93 -2.01
N LEU A 88 6.53 -3.15 -2.41
CA LEU A 88 6.68 -4.32 -1.54
C LEU A 88 8.12 -4.84 -1.64
N GLU A 89 8.81 -4.92 -0.50
CA GLU A 89 10.14 -5.51 -0.46
C GLU A 89 10.07 -7.01 -0.81
N GLY A 90 10.96 -7.49 -1.69
CA GLY A 90 11.01 -8.90 -2.11
C GLY A 90 10.08 -9.29 -3.28
N SER A 91 9.33 -8.36 -3.87
CA SER A 91 8.57 -8.62 -5.09
C SER A 91 9.50 -8.93 -6.28
N PRO A 92 9.25 -9.99 -7.07
CA PRO A 92 10.06 -10.33 -8.25
C PRO A 92 9.89 -9.32 -9.40
N ARG A 93 8.82 -8.52 -9.40
CA ARG A 93 8.65 -7.37 -10.29
C ARG A 93 8.91 -6.09 -9.49
N PRO A 94 9.75 -5.15 -9.98
CA PRO A 94 10.10 -3.92 -9.28
C PRO A 94 8.96 -2.88 -9.24
N ASP A 95 7.76 -3.29 -9.62
CA ASP A 95 6.61 -2.42 -9.86
C ASP A 95 6.19 -1.67 -8.60
N VAL A 96 5.84 -0.40 -8.80
CA VAL A 96 5.17 0.41 -7.78
C VAL A 96 3.67 0.14 -7.86
N PHE A 97 3.10 -0.27 -6.75
CA PHE A 97 1.68 -0.51 -6.63
C PHE A 97 0.91 0.79 -6.45
N VAL A 98 -0.14 0.95 -7.27
CA VAL A 98 -1.07 2.08 -7.20
C VAL A 98 -2.32 1.64 -6.45
N TRP A 99 -2.59 2.35 -5.36
CA TRP A 99 -3.75 2.14 -4.52
C TRP A 99 -4.67 3.35 -4.62
N VAL A 100 -5.98 3.10 -4.77
CA VAL A 100 -7.02 4.13 -4.81
C VAL A 100 -7.98 3.92 -3.66
N GLY A 101 -8.38 5.02 -3.00
CA GLY A 101 -9.34 4.97 -1.90
C GLY A 101 -10.65 4.30 -2.33
N ARG A 102 -11.18 3.39 -1.51
CA ARG A 102 -12.39 2.60 -1.83
C ARG A 102 -13.64 3.44 -2.08
N ALA A 103 -13.66 4.69 -1.58
CA ALA A 103 -14.76 5.63 -1.82
C ALA A 103 -14.85 6.09 -3.29
N GLN A 104 -13.77 5.98 -4.06
CA GLN A 104 -13.75 6.36 -5.46
C GLN A 104 -14.29 5.23 -6.32
N ALA A 105 -15.47 5.39 -6.91
CA ALA A 105 -16.12 4.37 -7.74
C ALA A 105 -15.42 4.19 -9.10
N ASP A 106 -15.11 5.30 -9.76
CA ASP A 106 -14.50 5.32 -11.10
C ASP A 106 -12.96 5.27 -10.97
N VAL A 107 -12.42 4.06 -11.07
CA VAL A 107 -10.97 3.80 -11.02
C VAL A 107 -10.26 4.33 -12.25
N ASP A 108 -10.91 4.25 -13.40
CA ASP A 108 -10.31 4.58 -14.69
C ASP A 108 -10.00 6.07 -14.73
N THR A 109 -10.98 6.89 -14.35
CA THR A 109 -10.79 8.34 -14.18
C THR A 109 -9.72 8.66 -13.13
N ALA A 110 -9.69 7.92 -12.01
CA ALA A 110 -8.67 8.13 -10.98
C ALA A 110 -7.25 7.82 -11.50
N LEU A 111 -7.11 6.74 -12.26
CA LEU A 111 -5.83 6.32 -12.82
C LEU A 111 -5.36 7.30 -13.89
N SER A 112 -6.22 7.72 -14.82
CA SER A 112 -5.87 8.75 -15.82
C SER A 112 -5.40 10.05 -15.15
N LEU A 113 -6.09 10.48 -14.09
CA LEU A 113 -5.74 11.68 -13.33
C LEU A 113 -4.38 11.56 -12.61
N LEU A 114 -4.04 10.37 -12.11
CA LEU A 114 -2.72 10.10 -11.54
C LEU A 114 -1.63 10.15 -12.62
N LEU A 115 -1.85 9.48 -13.75
CA LEU A 115 -0.91 9.45 -14.88
C LEU A 115 -0.65 10.87 -15.42
N ASP A 116 -1.70 11.68 -15.59
CA ASP A 116 -1.61 13.09 -15.98
C ASP A 116 -0.77 13.91 -14.99
N ALA A 117 -0.99 13.72 -13.68
CA ALA A 117 -0.23 14.43 -12.64
C ALA A 117 1.25 14.03 -12.65
N LEU A 118 1.53 12.76 -12.91
CA LEU A 118 2.89 12.23 -13.07
C LEU A 118 3.54 12.70 -14.39
N GLY A 119 2.74 12.99 -15.41
CA GLY A 119 3.20 13.35 -16.75
C GLY A 119 3.72 12.15 -17.54
N ILE A 120 3.10 10.98 -17.34
CA ILE A 120 3.43 9.71 -18.01
C ILE A 120 2.16 9.13 -18.64
N GLY A 121 2.29 8.33 -19.70
CA GLY A 121 1.15 7.68 -20.33
C GLY A 121 0.86 6.28 -19.79
N GLU A 122 -0.15 5.62 -20.37
CA GLU A 122 -0.58 4.26 -19.99
C GLU A 122 0.51 3.20 -20.25
N GLU A 123 1.49 3.47 -21.12
CA GLU A 123 2.64 2.61 -21.37
C GLU A 123 3.51 2.37 -20.12
N ALA A 124 3.38 3.21 -19.09
CA ALA A 124 4.07 3.03 -17.83
C ALA A 124 3.41 1.96 -16.94
N LEU A 125 2.19 1.52 -17.24
CA LEU A 125 1.45 0.54 -16.47
C LEU A 125 1.97 -0.88 -16.74
N THR A 126 2.19 -1.67 -15.68
CA THR A 126 2.63 -3.07 -15.79
C THR A 126 1.48 -4.05 -15.66
N PHE A 127 0.44 -3.67 -14.94
CA PHE A 127 -0.83 -4.37 -14.87
C PHE A 127 -1.94 -3.41 -14.46
N ARG A 128 -3.18 -3.83 -14.69
CA ARG A 128 -4.39 -3.13 -14.23
C ARG A 128 -5.40 -4.12 -13.68
N GLY A 129 -6.13 -3.71 -12.65
CA GLY A 129 -7.24 -4.49 -12.10
C GLY A 129 -7.30 -4.40 -10.59
N ASP A 130 -8.34 -4.95 -10.00
CA ASP A 130 -8.48 -5.05 -8.55
C ASP A 130 -8.76 -6.48 -8.11
N ILE A 131 -8.74 -6.71 -6.79
CA ILE A 131 -8.93 -8.04 -6.20
C ILE A 131 -10.31 -8.63 -6.53
N GLU A 132 -11.30 -7.79 -6.86
CA GLU A 132 -12.69 -8.20 -7.14
C GLU A 132 -12.88 -8.57 -8.62
N THR A 133 -12.17 -7.89 -9.53
CA THR A 133 -12.29 -8.02 -10.99
C THR A 133 -11.16 -8.83 -11.63
N GLY A 134 -10.07 -9.08 -10.89
CA GLY A 134 -8.86 -9.73 -11.36
C GLY A 134 -7.85 -8.74 -11.97
N PHE A 135 -6.59 -9.16 -12.08
CA PHE A 135 -5.51 -8.36 -12.65
C PHE A 135 -5.23 -8.79 -14.11
N VAL A 136 -5.06 -7.82 -14.98
CA VAL A 136 -4.65 -7.96 -16.38
C VAL A 136 -3.22 -7.43 -16.51
N ASP A 137 -2.27 -8.31 -16.81
CA ASP A 137 -0.90 -7.91 -17.15
C ASP A 137 -0.89 -7.10 -18.45
N LEU A 138 -0.18 -5.97 -18.44
CA LEU A 138 0.03 -5.14 -19.62
C LEU A 138 1.43 -5.42 -20.18
N PRO A 139 1.55 -5.82 -21.45
CA PRO A 139 2.84 -6.22 -22.00
C PRO A 139 3.80 -5.03 -22.05
N SER A 140 4.97 -5.17 -21.42
CA SER A 140 6.13 -4.38 -21.78
C SER A 140 6.65 -4.92 -23.12
N GLU A 141 6.72 -4.09 -24.16
CA GLU A 141 7.29 -4.53 -25.44
C GLU A 141 8.66 -5.19 -25.22
N PRO A 142 8.95 -6.33 -25.88
CA PRO A 142 10.27 -6.93 -25.80
C PRO A 142 11.28 -5.97 -26.43
N GLN A 143 12.23 -5.49 -25.63
CA GLN A 143 13.42 -4.82 -26.15
C GLN A 143 14.17 -5.82 -27.03
N THR A 144 14.19 -5.54 -28.33
CA THR A 144 14.97 -6.27 -29.33
C THR A 144 16.42 -5.80 -29.31
#